data_AF-A0A5B0PLG5-F1
#
_entry.id   AF-A0A5B0PLG5-F1
#
_cell.length_a   1.000
_cell.length_b   1.000
_cell.length_c   1.000
_cell.angle_alpha   90.00
_cell.angle_beta   90.00
_cell.angle_gamma   90.00
#
_symmetry.space_group_name_H-M   'P 1'
#
loop_
_entity.id
_entity.type
_entity.pdbx_description
1 polymer ?
#
loop_
_entity_poly.entity_id
_entity_poly.type
_entity_poly.pdbx_seq_one_letter_code
_entity_poly.pdbx_strand_id
1 'polypeptide(L)'
;MVAAKHHTKVKQVEMSHHKKPIKATVPKAHLYISDGYLSSDNSIPIPTKDEPARPPSRQILHHPFTSQINLILSNAEKPESIDGSEPTRCPEILKHLSDLGKYQHFSNLNLADLLLDEFVQTYFRSGSLVAISLPKFTGDDLFAIDGYGTIHMRLSQSTYQTLGLSGRRSKYGSPGQHFVVEIDMRDRAMRSGKALYERTKRCLDKFPGDVFNDLLGPKHETRGRRWDVVMAWVDEQGSLQPINSSLLSPTTTCKTCVPEINCLEKLVPHITKPDTVESYLDLYEQIGEALLSTSDNHPHPKGGITANSIEAVGFFHPTKLAELTEKVLKIYRIVSITGHTARSAPFSFLTLKQTNRTTHQPVDPSPAKKAKKVKKGKGAMLGPERAVDAGPSSWTFVALEEAEEAPACSSDPSSVPDPSPSALAVLASPQISLDASTDLVVRKRHRPDNDPSSDLTGIPKRPWIIFESVGALDTHC
;
A
#
# COMPACT_ATOMS: atom_id res chain seq x y z
N MET A 1 -17.39 1.95 -71.65
CA MET A 1 -17.58 3.42 -71.62
C MET A 1 -19.00 3.65 -71.14
N VAL A 2 -19.30 4.13 -69.93
CA VAL A 2 -18.82 5.31 -69.22
C VAL A 2 -18.84 5.02 -67.71
N ALA A 3 -17.77 5.38 -67.01
CA ALA A 3 -17.62 5.22 -65.57
C ALA A 3 -18.17 6.44 -64.81
N ALA A 4 -19.06 6.21 -63.85
CA ALA A 4 -19.52 7.24 -62.92
C ALA A 4 -18.64 7.23 -61.65
N LYS A 5 -17.82 8.27 -61.48
CA LYS A 5 -17.03 8.53 -60.27
C LYS A 5 -17.94 9.13 -59.19
N HIS A 6 -18.13 8.43 -58.08
CA HIS A 6 -18.60 9.05 -56.84
C HIS A 6 -17.41 9.69 -56.12
N HIS A 7 -17.42 11.02 -56.01
CA HIS A 7 -16.53 11.78 -55.13
C HIS A 7 -17.16 11.90 -53.75
N THR A 8 -16.63 11.16 -52.78
CA THR A 8 -16.93 11.33 -51.36
C THR A 8 -16.05 12.45 -50.82
N LYS A 9 -16.63 13.61 -50.50
CA LYS A 9 -15.94 14.69 -49.78
C LYS A 9 -15.60 14.22 -48.37
N VAL A 10 -14.31 13.95 -48.12
CA VAL A 10 -13.78 13.82 -46.76
C VAL A 10 -13.72 15.22 -46.15
N LYS A 11 -14.52 15.45 -45.11
CA LYS A 11 -14.48 16.69 -44.32
C LYS A 11 -13.25 16.60 -43.42
N GLN A 12 -12.21 17.36 -43.75
CA GLN A 12 -11.01 17.53 -42.93
C GLN A 12 -11.43 18.25 -41.64
N VAL A 13 -11.40 17.54 -40.51
CA VAL A 13 -11.64 18.12 -39.19
C VAL A 13 -10.33 18.78 -38.75
N GLU A 14 -10.31 20.11 -38.76
CA GLU A 14 -9.29 20.92 -38.11
C GLU A 14 -9.20 20.54 -36.62
N MET A 15 -8.08 19.95 -36.22
CA MET A 15 -7.77 19.76 -34.80
C MET A 15 -7.27 21.09 -34.24
N SER A 16 -8.18 21.77 -33.53
CA SER A 16 -7.84 22.91 -32.67
C SER A 16 -6.83 22.47 -31.60
N HIS A 17 -5.64 23.05 -31.67
CA HIS A 17 -4.64 23.03 -30.62
C HIS A 17 -5.11 23.85 -29.40
N HIS A 18 -4.65 23.42 -28.21
CA HIS A 18 -4.76 24.06 -26.90
C HIS A 18 -6.01 23.78 -26.06
N LYS A 19 -6.22 22.52 -25.68
CA LYS A 19 -6.68 22.24 -24.31
C LYS A 19 -5.47 21.88 -23.47
N LYS A 20 -5.11 22.75 -22.52
CA LYS A 20 -4.23 22.36 -21.40
C LYS A 20 -4.81 21.08 -20.79
N PRO A 21 -3.99 20.07 -20.43
CA PRO A 21 -4.50 18.93 -19.71
C PRO A 21 -5.27 19.45 -18.49
N ILE A 22 -6.53 19.07 -18.39
CA ILE A 22 -7.34 19.38 -17.21
C ILE A 22 -6.65 18.63 -16.08
N LYS A 23 -5.93 19.38 -15.22
CA LYS A 23 -5.35 18.82 -14.00
C LYS A 23 -6.51 18.18 -13.23
N ALA A 24 -6.54 16.86 -13.18
CA ALA A 24 -7.46 16.14 -12.32
C ALA A 24 -7.09 16.52 -10.89
N THR A 25 -7.89 17.37 -10.27
CA THR A 25 -7.68 17.75 -8.88
C THR A 25 -8.01 16.54 -8.03
N VAL A 26 -7.00 15.92 -7.42
CA VAL A 26 -7.19 14.86 -6.44
C VAL A 26 -8.09 15.42 -5.34
N PRO A 27 -9.27 14.84 -5.06
CA PRO A 27 -10.10 15.31 -3.98
C PRO A 27 -9.32 15.14 -2.67
N LYS A 28 -9.06 16.27 -2.01
CA LYS A 28 -8.25 16.41 -0.78
C LYS A 28 -8.71 15.53 0.40
N ALA A 29 -9.86 14.86 0.29
CA ALA A 29 -10.41 13.93 1.27
C ALA A 29 -9.90 12.48 1.15
N HIS A 30 -9.07 12.16 0.15
CA HIS A 30 -8.66 10.79 -0.20
C HIS A 30 -7.16 10.50 -0.06
N LEU A 31 -6.37 11.52 0.30
CA LEU A 31 -4.93 11.43 0.51
C LEU A 31 -4.60 11.58 2.00
N TYR A 32 -3.88 10.60 2.55
CA TYR A 32 -3.37 10.64 3.93
C TYR A 32 -1.87 10.80 3.91
N ILE A 33 -1.36 11.65 4.79
CA ILE A 33 0.06 12.01 4.84
C ILE A 33 0.58 11.73 6.25
N SER A 34 1.66 10.98 6.33
CA SER A 34 2.45 10.78 7.55
C SER A 34 3.89 11.17 7.27
N ASP A 35 4.51 11.96 8.15
CA ASP A 35 5.89 12.40 8.01
C ASP A 35 6.69 12.11 9.29
N GLY A 36 8.01 12.07 9.15
CA GLY A 36 8.93 11.89 10.27
C GLY A 36 10.38 11.99 9.84
N TYR A 37 11.26 11.50 10.71
CA TYR A 37 12.69 11.43 10.47
C TYR A 37 13.17 9.99 10.70
N LEU A 38 14.14 9.56 9.90
CA LEU A 38 14.83 8.28 10.06
C LEU A 38 15.81 8.37 11.24
N SER A 39 16.24 7.21 11.72
CA SER A 39 17.38 7.11 12.64
C SER A 39 18.68 7.51 11.94
N SER A 40 19.72 7.75 12.74
CA SER A 40 21.04 8.20 12.25
C SER A 40 21.73 7.21 11.29
N ASP A 41 21.32 5.95 11.29
CA ASP A 41 21.81 4.88 10.40
C ASP A 41 20.94 4.70 9.14
N ASN A 42 19.97 5.60 8.91
CA ASN A 42 18.99 5.50 7.83
C ASN A 42 18.21 4.17 7.81
N SER A 43 18.08 3.50 8.97
CA SER A 43 17.28 2.29 9.08
C SER A 43 15.81 2.60 9.29
N ILE A 44 14.96 1.66 8.89
CA ILE A 44 13.57 1.63 9.28
C ILE A 44 13.36 0.48 10.27
N PRO A 45 12.55 0.68 11.32
CA PRO A 45 12.33 -0.36 12.33
C PRO A 45 11.50 -1.49 11.71
N ILE A 46 12.12 -2.54 11.19
CA ILE A 46 11.41 -3.75 10.77
C ILE A 46 10.97 -4.48 12.05
N PRO A 47 9.68 -4.80 12.21
CA PRO A 47 9.20 -5.49 13.41
C PRO A 47 9.90 -6.84 13.57
N THR A 48 10.42 -7.07 14.77
CA THR A 48 10.82 -8.40 15.23
C THR A 48 9.63 -9.11 15.86
N LYS A 49 9.76 -10.41 16.17
CA LYS A 49 8.68 -11.24 16.72
C LYS A 49 8.02 -10.66 17.99
N ASP A 50 8.75 -9.81 18.72
CA ASP A 50 8.35 -9.30 20.04
C ASP A 50 8.00 -7.80 20.06
N GLU A 51 8.21 -7.06 18.96
CA GLU A 51 7.99 -5.61 18.93
C GLU A 51 7.00 -5.18 17.83
N PRO A 52 5.99 -4.33 18.14
CA PRO A 52 5.08 -3.82 17.12
C PRO A 52 5.83 -2.96 16.09
N ALA A 53 5.44 -3.09 14.82
CA ALA A 53 5.96 -2.25 13.75
C ALA A 53 5.75 -0.76 14.08
N ARG A 54 6.80 0.04 13.91
CA ARG A 54 6.75 1.50 14.05
C ARG A 54 6.77 2.17 12.68
N PRO A 55 6.28 3.40 12.54
CA PRO A 55 6.46 4.15 11.30
C PRO A 55 7.96 4.30 10.94
N PRO A 56 8.34 4.26 9.65
CA PRO A 56 7.47 4.12 8.47
C PRO A 56 7.13 2.66 8.08
N SER A 57 7.81 1.66 8.64
CA SER A 57 7.65 0.25 8.24
C SER A 57 6.21 -0.25 8.45
N ARG A 58 5.57 0.19 9.54
CA ARG A 58 4.19 -0.15 9.85
C ARG A 58 3.24 0.18 8.70
N GLN A 59 3.39 1.33 8.06
CA GLN A 59 2.50 1.71 6.95
C GLN A 59 2.68 0.76 5.77
N ILE A 60 3.92 0.46 5.37
CA ILE A 60 4.22 -0.50 4.30
C ILE A 60 3.60 -1.87 4.61
N LEU A 61 3.76 -2.34 5.85
CA LEU A 61 3.23 -3.62 6.31
C LEU A 61 1.70 -3.69 6.37
N HIS A 62 1.02 -2.55 6.37
CA HIS A 62 -0.43 -2.49 6.36
C HIS A 62 -1.01 -2.67 4.94
N HIS A 63 -0.19 -2.73 3.88
CA HIS A 63 -0.61 -2.89 2.49
C HIS A 63 -0.25 -4.29 1.94
N PRO A 64 -1.05 -5.33 2.22
CA PRO A 64 -0.69 -6.71 1.91
C PRO A 64 -0.68 -7.02 0.41
N PHE A 65 -1.50 -6.37 -0.40
CA PHE A 65 -1.75 -6.80 -1.79
C PHE A 65 -1.10 -5.90 -2.83
N THR A 66 0.22 -5.68 -2.72
CA THR A 66 0.94 -4.83 -3.69
C THR A 66 1.26 -5.63 -4.96
N SER A 67 0.69 -5.22 -6.11
CA SER A 67 0.89 -5.88 -7.41
C SER A 67 1.85 -5.15 -8.35
N GLN A 68 2.15 -3.89 -8.07
CA GLN A 68 3.14 -3.12 -8.82
C GLN A 68 3.87 -2.21 -7.87
N ILE A 69 5.17 -2.03 -8.10
CA ILE A 69 5.96 -1.01 -7.43
C ILE A 69 6.66 -0.14 -8.46
N ASN A 70 6.71 1.15 -8.20
CA ASN A 70 7.47 2.11 -8.96
C ASN A 70 8.49 2.79 -8.04
N LEU A 71 9.75 2.81 -8.45
CA LEU A 71 10.86 3.38 -7.70
C LEU A 71 11.43 4.59 -8.45
N ILE A 72 11.76 5.65 -7.72
CA ILE A 72 12.62 6.74 -8.20
C ILE A 72 13.81 6.81 -7.25
N LEU A 73 15.00 6.56 -7.78
CA LEU A 73 16.23 6.44 -6.99
C LEU A 73 17.31 7.38 -7.55
N SER A 74 17.84 8.28 -6.72
CA SER A 74 18.91 9.20 -7.13
C SER A 74 20.00 9.36 -6.06
N ASN A 75 21.22 9.56 -6.55
CA ASN A 75 22.42 9.91 -5.78
C ASN A 75 23.00 11.28 -6.18
N ALA A 76 22.35 12.00 -7.09
CA ALA A 76 22.87 13.26 -7.60
C ALA A 76 22.82 14.34 -6.51
N GLU A 77 23.94 15.04 -6.30
CA GLU A 77 24.08 16.04 -5.22
C GLU A 77 23.66 17.47 -5.64
N LYS A 78 23.53 17.71 -6.95
CA LYS A 78 22.97 18.91 -7.63
C LYS A 78 23.23 18.77 -9.14
N PRO A 79 22.54 19.51 -10.02
CA PRO A 79 22.82 19.51 -11.45
C PRO A 79 24.07 20.34 -11.76
N GLU A 80 25.26 19.81 -11.44
CA GLU A 80 26.51 20.35 -11.98
C GLU A 80 26.92 19.54 -13.22
N SER A 81 27.31 20.31 -14.24
CA SER A 81 27.77 19.96 -15.59
C SER A 81 27.79 18.49 -16.00
N ILE A 82 27.19 18.26 -17.17
CA ILE A 82 27.28 17.07 -18.02
C ILE A 82 28.77 16.74 -18.26
N ASP A 83 29.39 16.01 -17.35
CA ASP A 83 30.63 15.27 -17.60
C ASP A 83 30.49 13.89 -16.97
N GLY A 84 30.57 12.87 -17.83
CA GLY A 84 30.13 11.51 -17.55
C GLY A 84 31.06 10.72 -16.63
N SER A 85 30.52 10.28 -15.49
CA SER A 85 30.69 8.98 -14.80
C SER A 85 30.35 9.16 -13.31
N GLU A 86 29.54 8.37 -12.61
CA GLU A 86 28.93 7.05 -12.85
C GLU A 86 27.42 7.04 -12.52
N PRO A 87 26.56 6.51 -13.39
CA PRO A 87 25.24 6.01 -13.00
C PRO A 87 25.25 4.49 -12.99
N THR A 88 25.78 3.82 -11.95
CA THR A 88 25.69 2.34 -11.91
C THR A 88 25.58 1.74 -10.52
N ARG A 89 24.37 1.75 -9.93
CA ARG A 89 23.98 0.79 -8.88
C ARG A 89 22.66 0.05 -9.17
N CYS A 90 22.11 0.20 -10.38
CA CYS A 90 20.88 -0.47 -10.78
C CYS A 90 20.95 -2.00 -10.85
N PRO A 91 22.03 -2.65 -11.37
CA PRO A 91 22.00 -4.09 -11.62
C PRO A 91 21.73 -4.94 -10.37
N GLU A 92 22.31 -4.55 -9.23
CA GLU A 92 22.14 -5.27 -7.96
C GLU A 92 20.71 -5.16 -7.42
N ILE A 93 20.08 -4.00 -7.60
CA ILE A 93 18.71 -3.75 -7.15
C ILE A 93 17.73 -4.48 -8.06
N LEU A 94 17.96 -4.46 -9.38
CA LEU A 94 17.12 -5.21 -10.33
C LEU A 94 17.15 -6.70 -10.01
N LYS A 95 18.32 -7.27 -9.77
CA LYS A 95 18.45 -8.67 -9.33
C LYS A 95 17.72 -8.91 -8.02
N HIS A 96 17.91 -8.03 -7.04
CA HIS A 96 17.26 -8.15 -5.73
C HIS A 96 15.73 -8.04 -5.82
N LEU A 97 15.21 -7.16 -6.67
CA LEU A 97 13.79 -7.03 -6.97
C LEU A 97 13.22 -8.29 -7.60
N SER A 98 13.94 -8.90 -8.56
CA SER A 98 13.54 -10.18 -9.14
C SER A 98 13.47 -11.28 -8.09
N ASP A 99 14.38 -11.29 -7.11
CA ASP A 99 14.41 -12.29 -6.04
C ASP A 99 13.33 -12.07 -4.98
N LEU A 100 13.14 -10.83 -4.52
CA LEU A 100 12.14 -10.45 -3.51
C LEU A 100 10.70 -10.50 -4.04
N GLY A 101 10.53 -10.29 -5.34
CA GLY A 101 9.23 -10.33 -6.01
C GLY A 101 8.84 -11.72 -6.52
N LYS A 102 9.51 -12.81 -6.10
CA LYS A 102 9.08 -14.17 -6.45
C LYS A 102 7.74 -14.48 -5.81
N TYR A 103 6.81 -15.01 -6.59
CA TYR A 103 5.51 -15.47 -6.11
C TYR A 103 5.10 -16.73 -6.86
N GLN A 104 4.04 -17.38 -6.42
CA GLN A 104 3.51 -18.57 -7.08
C GLN A 104 2.07 -18.34 -7.54
N HIS A 105 1.81 -18.72 -8.79
CA HIS A 105 0.49 -18.77 -9.37
C HIS A 105 -0.07 -20.18 -9.25
N PHE A 106 -1.18 -20.32 -8.54
CA PHE A 106 -1.93 -21.55 -8.36
C PHE A 106 -3.18 -21.52 -9.21
N SER A 107 -3.37 -22.53 -10.05
CA SER A 107 -4.58 -22.71 -10.83
C SER A 107 -5.36 -23.92 -10.35
N ASN A 108 -6.68 -23.86 -10.51
CA ASN A 108 -7.59 -24.93 -10.12
C ASN A 108 -7.56 -25.27 -8.61
N LEU A 109 -7.33 -24.26 -7.77
CA LEU A 109 -7.29 -24.39 -6.31
C LEU A 109 -8.71 -24.54 -5.73
N ASN A 110 -8.91 -25.49 -4.82
CA ASN A 110 -10.08 -25.49 -3.94
C ASN A 110 -9.73 -24.78 -2.63
N LEU A 111 -10.55 -23.82 -2.21
CA LEU A 111 -10.33 -23.09 -0.96
C LEU A 111 -10.30 -24.00 0.27
N ALA A 112 -10.99 -25.14 0.25
CA ALA A 112 -10.96 -26.10 1.35
C ALA A 112 -9.58 -26.77 1.52
N ASP A 113 -8.76 -26.84 0.48
CA ASP A 113 -7.41 -27.41 0.55
C ASP A 113 -6.48 -26.53 1.41
N LEU A 114 -6.73 -25.21 1.43
CA LEU A 114 -6.01 -24.27 2.29
C LEU A 114 -6.31 -24.48 3.79
N LEU A 115 -7.38 -25.21 4.10
CA LEU A 115 -7.75 -25.53 5.47
C LEU A 115 -7.09 -26.82 5.96
N LEU A 116 -6.40 -27.60 5.13
CA LEU A 116 -5.72 -28.82 5.56
C LEU A 116 -4.75 -28.54 6.71
N ASP A 117 -4.68 -29.45 7.68
CA ASP A 117 -3.97 -29.20 8.94
C ASP A 117 -2.51 -28.83 8.72
N GLU A 118 -1.80 -29.55 7.86
CA GLU A 118 -0.41 -29.25 7.53
C GLU A 118 -0.24 -27.89 6.83
N PHE A 119 -1.16 -27.55 5.93
CA PHE A 119 -1.15 -26.24 5.26
C PHE A 119 -1.40 -25.10 6.25
N VAL A 120 -2.39 -25.24 7.13
CA VAL A 120 -2.74 -24.21 8.12
C VAL A 120 -1.60 -24.00 9.13
N GLN A 121 -1.01 -25.08 9.63
CA GLN A 121 0.13 -24.96 10.55
C GLN A 121 1.32 -24.27 9.89
N THR A 122 1.62 -24.64 8.65
CA THR A 122 2.79 -24.12 7.93
C THR A 122 2.59 -22.68 7.49
N TYR A 123 1.49 -22.33 6.83
CA TYR A 123 1.38 -21.04 6.13
C TYR A 123 0.53 -19.98 6.84
N PHE A 124 -0.50 -20.41 7.59
CA PHE A 124 -1.35 -19.46 8.33
C PHE A 124 -0.79 -19.14 9.71
N ARG A 125 -0.19 -20.14 10.37
CA ARG A 125 0.26 -20.03 11.77
C ARG A 125 1.75 -19.77 11.91
N SER A 126 2.56 -20.31 11.00
CA SER A 126 4.01 -20.11 11.00
C SER A 126 4.37 -19.15 9.86
N GLY A 127 4.76 -17.91 10.19
CA GLY A 127 5.06 -16.88 9.17
C GLY A 127 3.85 -16.09 8.67
N SER A 128 3.95 -15.59 7.43
CA SER A 128 3.03 -14.64 6.80
C SER A 128 2.71 -15.06 5.38
N LEU A 129 1.50 -15.56 5.15
CA LEU A 129 0.97 -15.89 3.82
C LEU A 129 0.09 -14.75 3.31
N VAL A 130 0.48 -14.17 2.18
CA VAL A 130 -0.37 -13.26 1.42
C VAL A 130 -0.84 -13.97 0.16
N ALA A 131 -2.14 -13.91 -0.11
CA ALA A 131 -2.73 -14.48 -1.31
C ALA A 131 -3.88 -13.64 -1.84
N ILE A 132 -4.15 -13.72 -3.13
CA ILE A 132 -5.27 -13.02 -3.77
C ILE A 132 -5.79 -13.80 -4.98
N SER A 133 -7.10 -13.93 -5.08
CA SER A 133 -7.75 -14.52 -6.25
C SER A 133 -7.67 -13.61 -7.47
N LEU A 134 -7.51 -14.20 -8.64
CA LEU A 134 -7.59 -13.50 -9.92
C LEU A 134 -9.04 -13.55 -10.45
N PRO A 135 -9.67 -12.39 -10.72
CA PRO A 135 -11.01 -12.32 -11.27
C PRO A 135 -11.00 -12.82 -12.72
N LYS A 136 -12.06 -13.52 -13.12
CA LYS A 136 -12.29 -13.87 -14.54
C LYS A 136 -13.15 -12.81 -15.21
N PHE A 137 -14.09 -12.25 -14.46
CA PHE A 137 -15.01 -11.21 -14.90
C PHE A 137 -15.15 -10.11 -13.85
N THR A 138 -15.59 -8.93 -14.30
CA THR A 138 -15.90 -7.81 -13.42
C THR A 138 -17.07 -8.17 -12.52
N GLY A 139 -16.90 -8.00 -11.21
CA GLY A 139 -17.95 -8.29 -10.22
C GLY A 139 -17.97 -9.73 -9.74
N ASP A 140 -17.00 -10.55 -10.15
CA ASP A 140 -16.79 -11.89 -9.60
C ASP A 140 -16.62 -11.86 -8.07
N ASP A 141 -16.92 -13.01 -7.46
CA ASP A 141 -16.55 -13.26 -6.08
C ASP A 141 -15.02 -13.30 -5.97
N LEU A 142 -14.48 -12.72 -4.91
CA LEU A 142 -13.05 -12.58 -4.68
C LEU A 142 -12.70 -13.10 -3.30
N PHE A 143 -11.47 -13.59 -3.13
CA PHE A 143 -10.91 -13.79 -1.81
C PHE A 143 -9.44 -13.36 -1.75
N ALA A 144 -8.98 -13.08 -0.54
CA ALA A 144 -7.58 -12.80 -0.25
C ALA A 144 -7.18 -13.26 1.15
N ILE A 145 -5.88 -13.43 1.38
CA ILE A 145 -5.28 -13.77 2.68
C ILE A 145 -4.29 -12.66 3.03
N ASP A 146 -4.41 -12.11 4.24
CA ASP A 146 -3.81 -10.82 4.59
C ASP A 146 -2.40 -10.85 5.17
N GLY A 147 -1.73 -12.01 5.24
CA GLY A 147 -0.46 -12.17 5.95
C GLY A 147 -0.60 -12.39 7.45
N TYR A 148 -1.75 -12.04 8.03
CA TYR A 148 -2.06 -12.20 9.46
C TYR A 148 -2.91 -13.44 9.75
N GLY A 149 -3.17 -14.25 8.72
CA GLY A 149 -3.88 -15.52 8.83
C GLY A 149 -5.40 -15.39 8.74
N THR A 150 -5.93 -14.28 8.25
CA THR A 150 -7.37 -14.14 7.98
C THR A 150 -7.64 -14.27 6.49
N ILE A 151 -8.62 -15.11 6.14
CA ILE A 151 -9.19 -15.19 4.79
C ILE A 151 -10.32 -14.18 4.71
N HIS A 152 -10.26 -13.29 3.74
CA HIS A 152 -11.27 -12.28 3.45
C HIS A 152 -11.93 -12.62 2.13
N MET A 153 -13.26 -12.71 2.11
CA MET A 153 -14.02 -13.01 0.90
C MET A 153 -15.01 -11.89 0.63
N ARG A 154 -15.03 -11.39 -0.61
CA ARG A 154 -16.08 -10.53 -1.14
C ARG A 154 -16.96 -11.37 -2.04
N LEU A 155 -18.22 -11.50 -1.66
CA LEU A 155 -19.17 -12.39 -2.32
C LEU A 155 -20.37 -11.59 -2.82
N SER A 156 -20.90 -11.97 -3.98
CA SER A 156 -22.22 -11.60 -4.44
C SER A 156 -23.30 -12.14 -3.49
N GLN A 157 -24.48 -11.54 -3.56
CA GLN A 157 -25.61 -11.93 -2.72
C GLN A 157 -25.97 -13.43 -2.85
N SER A 158 -26.05 -13.94 -4.08
CA SER A 158 -26.42 -15.33 -4.34
C SER A 158 -25.38 -16.29 -3.77
N THR A 159 -24.10 -16.06 -4.07
CA THR A 159 -23.02 -16.90 -3.56
C THR A 159 -22.94 -16.87 -2.04
N TYR A 160 -23.08 -15.70 -1.41
CA TYR A 160 -23.06 -15.58 0.05
C TYR A 160 -24.16 -16.40 0.72
N GLN A 161 -25.39 -16.32 0.19
CA GLN A 161 -26.54 -17.05 0.73
C GLN A 161 -26.35 -18.56 0.60
N THR A 162 -25.77 -19.03 -0.51
CA THR A 162 -25.48 -20.45 -0.73
C THR A 162 -24.31 -20.96 0.11
N LEU A 163 -23.27 -20.15 0.30
CA LEU A 163 -22.09 -20.53 1.08
C LEU A 163 -22.42 -20.86 2.55
N GLY A 164 -23.39 -20.15 3.14
CA GLY A 164 -23.91 -20.46 4.48
C GLY A 164 -22.94 -20.17 5.62
N LEU A 165 -21.93 -19.33 5.39
CA LEU A 165 -21.01 -18.82 6.40
C LEU A 165 -21.47 -17.45 6.92
N SER A 166 -21.14 -17.15 8.18
CA SER A 166 -21.45 -15.87 8.78
C SER A 166 -20.61 -14.76 8.14
N GLY A 167 -21.27 -13.75 7.61
CA GLY A 167 -20.64 -12.53 7.12
C GLY A 167 -21.48 -11.30 7.42
N ARG A 168 -21.14 -10.21 6.74
CA ARG A 168 -21.83 -8.93 6.86
C ARG A 168 -22.04 -8.34 5.47
N ARG A 169 -23.08 -7.51 5.31
CA ARG A 169 -23.25 -6.73 4.08
C ARG A 169 -22.03 -5.82 3.88
N SER A 170 -21.53 -5.76 2.65
CA SER A 170 -20.56 -4.73 2.29
C SER A 170 -21.23 -3.37 2.47
N LYS A 171 -20.51 -2.41 3.07
CA LYS A 171 -20.96 -1.02 3.14
C LYS A 171 -20.71 -0.26 1.83
N TYR A 172 -20.06 -0.90 0.87
CA TYR A 172 -19.61 -0.28 -0.35
C TYR A 172 -20.00 -1.12 -1.58
N GLY A 173 -19.94 -0.49 -2.75
CA GLY A 173 -20.59 -0.97 -3.97
C GLY A 173 -22.09 -0.67 -3.97
N SER A 174 -22.80 -1.16 -4.98
CA SER A 174 -24.25 -1.02 -5.04
C SER A 174 -24.90 -1.66 -3.80
N PRO A 175 -25.78 -0.93 -3.08
CA PRO A 175 -26.36 -1.40 -1.83
C PRO A 175 -26.98 -2.80 -1.96
N GLY A 176 -26.55 -3.72 -1.09
CA GLY A 176 -27.09 -5.08 -1.02
C GLY A 176 -26.53 -6.08 -2.04
N GLN A 177 -25.64 -5.68 -2.95
CA GLN A 177 -25.08 -6.59 -3.96
C GLN A 177 -23.94 -7.46 -3.44
N HIS A 178 -23.16 -6.96 -2.48
CA HIS A 178 -21.97 -7.65 -1.97
C HIS A 178 -21.99 -7.88 -0.45
N PHE A 179 -21.34 -8.96 -0.04
CA PHE A 179 -21.17 -9.42 1.33
C PHE A 179 -19.70 -9.72 1.59
N VAL A 180 -19.27 -9.47 2.82
CA VAL A 180 -17.91 -9.73 3.29
C VAL A 180 -17.96 -10.87 4.30
N VAL A 181 -17.15 -11.91 4.07
CA VAL A 181 -16.92 -13.02 4.99
C VAL A 181 -15.46 -12.98 5.42
N GLU A 182 -15.22 -13.01 6.73
CA GLU A 182 -13.88 -13.00 7.32
C GLU A 182 -13.71 -14.29 8.13
N ILE A 183 -12.66 -15.07 7.82
CA ILE A 183 -12.36 -16.34 8.47
C ILE A 183 -10.97 -16.24 9.07
N ASP A 184 -10.89 -16.11 10.40
CA ASP A 184 -9.63 -16.00 11.14
C ASP A 184 -9.10 -17.41 11.45
N MET A 185 -8.08 -17.87 10.68
CA MET A 185 -7.51 -19.21 10.83
C MET A 185 -6.65 -19.38 12.09
N ARG A 186 -6.33 -18.27 12.77
CA ARG A 186 -5.60 -18.26 14.04
C ARG A 186 -6.54 -18.37 15.24
N ASP A 187 -7.86 -18.20 15.06
CA ASP A 187 -8.84 -18.42 16.12
C ASP A 187 -8.79 -19.87 16.65
N ARG A 188 -8.92 -20.04 17.96
CA ARG A 188 -9.01 -21.35 18.64
C ARG A 188 -10.19 -22.18 18.15
N ALA A 189 -11.28 -21.54 17.74
CA ALA A 189 -12.45 -22.18 17.15
C ALA A 189 -12.18 -22.72 15.72
N MET A 190 -11.14 -22.23 15.06
CA MET A 190 -10.70 -22.65 13.71
C MET A 190 -9.57 -23.69 13.75
N ARG A 191 -9.52 -24.51 14.82
CA ARG A 191 -8.65 -25.69 14.90
C ARG A 191 -9.38 -26.93 14.37
N SER A 192 -8.62 -27.85 13.77
CA SER A 192 -9.08 -29.16 13.31
C SER A 192 -9.96 -29.86 14.35
N GLY A 193 -11.05 -30.49 13.92
CA GLY A 193 -12.01 -31.18 14.78
C GLY A 193 -12.97 -30.27 15.56
N LYS A 194 -12.83 -28.93 15.51
CA LYS A 194 -13.83 -28.02 16.07
C LYS A 194 -15.01 -27.86 15.11
N ALA A 195 -16.22 -27.74 15.66
CA ALA A 195 -17.45 -27.65 14.86
C ALA A 195 -17.43 -26.48 13.85
N LEU A 196 -16.85 -25.34 14.22
CA LEU A 196 -16.72 -24.19 13.32
C LEU A 196 -15.75 -24.49 12.17
N TYR A 197 -14.56 -25.02 12.46
CA TYR A 197 -13.59 -25.43 11.45
C TYR A 197 -14.19 -26.45 10.46
N GLU A 198 -14.82 -27.52 10.96
CA GLU A 198 -15.41 -28.58 10.11
C GLU A 198 -16.60 -28.06 9.27
N ARG A 199 -17.34 -27.08 9.78
CA ARG A 199 -18.39 -26.41 9.02
C ARG A 199 -17.77 -25.56 7.91
N THR A 200 -16.79 -24.73 8.22
CA THR A 200 -16.12 -23.85 7.26
C THR A 200 -15.47 -24.64 6.15
N LYS A 201 -14.71 -25.70 6.47
CA LYS A 201 -14.09 -26.57 5.48
C LYS A 201 -15.13 -27.19 4.54
N ARG A 202 -16.23 -27.73 5.06
CA ARG A 202 -17.31 -28.29 4.23
C ARG A 202 -18.02 -27.24 3.36
N CYS A 203 -18.24 -26.03 3.88
CA CYS A 203 -18.83 -24.94 3.10
C CYS A 203 -17.92 -24.52 1.94
N LEU A 204 -16.61 -24.40 2.18
CA LEU A 204 -15.63 -24.06 1.14
C LEU A 204 -15.45 -25.20 0.12
N ASP A 205 -15.51 -26.45 0.56
CA ASP A 205 -15.37 -27.61 -0.32
C ASP A 205 -16.56 -27.76 -1.28
N LYS A 206 -17.75 -27.37 -0.81
CA LYS A 206 -18.98 -27.34 -1.60
C LYS A 206 -19.30 -25.96 -2.17
N PHE A 207 -18.33 -25.05 -2.16
CA PHE A 207 -18.52 -23.70 -2.64
C PHE A 207 -19.00 -23.76 -4.11
N PRO A 208 -20.14 -23.16 -4.48
CA PRO A 208 -20.65 -23.25 -5.85
C PRO A 208 -19.70 -22.57 -6.85
N GLY A 209 -19.28 -23.27 -7.89
CA GLY A 209 -18.46 -22.72 -8.98
C GLY A 209 -19.15 -21.53 -9.66
N ASP A 210 -20.38 -21.75 -10.11
CA ASP A 210 -21.22 -20.74 -10.73
C ASP A 210 -22.68 -21.03 -10.38
N VAL A 211 -23.39 -20.07 -9.79
CA VAL A 211 -24.77 -20.28 -9.32
C VAL A 211 -25.72 -20.48 -10.51
N PHE A 212 -25.34 -20.03 -11.71
CA PHE A 212 -26.16 -20.14 -12.92
C PHE A 212 -25.93 -21.41 -13.73
N ASN A 213 -24.81 -22.13 -13.53
CA ASN A 213 -24.58 -23.40 -14.23
C ASN A 213 -25.50 -24.52 -13.76
N ASP A 214 -26.07 -24.40 -12.56
CA ASP A 214 -27.05 -25.35 -12.02
C ASP A 214 -28.41 -25.32 -12.76
N LEU A 215 -28.65 -24.31 -13.61
CA LEU A 215 -29.90 -24.17 -14.38
C LEU A 215 -29.84 -24.80 -15.79
N LEU A 216 -28.67 -25.16 -16.31
CA LEU A 216 -28.47 -25.44 -17.74
C LEU A 216 -28.04 -26.88 -18.11
N GLY A 217 -27.95 -27.83 -17.19
CA GLY A 217 -27.53 -29.19 -17.58
C GLY A 217 -27.63 -30.26 -16.49
N PRO A 218 -27.47 -31.55 -16.87
CA PRO A 218 -27.54 -32.66 -15.93
C PRO A 218 -26.50 -32.45 -14.83
N LYS A 219 -26.87 -32.78 -13.59
CA LYS A 219 -26.11 -32.63 -12.33
C LYS A 219 -24.63 -33.00 -12.49
N HIS A 220 -23.84 -32.09 -13.05
CA HIS A 220 -22.39 -32.26 -13.15
C HIS A 220 -21.84 -32.13 -11.74
N GLU A 221 -20.90 -33.02 -11.42
CA GLU A 221 -20.33 -33.25 -10.10
C GLU A 221 -20.19 -31.96 -9.29
N THR A 222 -20.65 -32.01 -8.04
CA THR A 222 -20.54 -31.00 -6.98
C THR A 222 -19.09 -30.75 -6.58
N ARG A 223 -18.20 -30.52 -7.54
CA ARG A 223 -16.83 -30.09 -7.29
C ARG A 223 -16.88 -28.63 -6.89
N GLY A 224 -16.37 -28.33 -5.70
CA GLY A 224 -16.23 -26.97 -5.21
C GLY A 224 -15.55 -26.04 -6.21
N ARG A 225 -15.87 -24.76 -6.10
CA ARG A 225 -15.34 -23.68 -6.93
C ARG A 225 -13.82 -23.74 -6.99
N ARG A 226 -13.32 -23.51 -8.20
CA ARG A 226 -11.91 -23.54 -8.51
C ARG A 226 -11.40 -22.14 -8.78
N TRP A 227 -10.29 -21.82 -8.12
CA TRP A 227 -9.74 -20.48 -8.09
C TRP A 227 -8.37 -20.45 -8.78
N ASP A 228 -8.12 -19.34 -9.46
CA ASP A 228 -6.79 -18.92 -9.89
C ASP A 228 -6.30 -17.88 -8.87
N VAL A 229 -5.09 -18.08 -8.33
CA VAL A 229 -4.62 -17.38 -7.13
C VAL A 229 -3.14 -17.11 -7.25
N VAL A 230 -2.71 -15.90 -6.89
CA VAL A 230 -1.29 -15.63 -6.66
C VAL A 230 -1.00 -15.59 -5.17
N MET A 231 0.11 -16.20 -4.76
CA MET A 231 0.51 -16.33 -3.37
C MET A 231 1.99 -16.03 -3.18
N ALA A 232 2.32 -15.40 -2.05
CA ALA A 232 3.68 -15.23 -1.57
C ALA A 232 3.69 -15.53 -0.07
N TRP A 233 4.66 -16.32 0.39
CA TRP A 233 4.80 -16.69 1.79
C TRP A 233 6.20 -16.35 2.30
N VAL A 234 6.21 -15.73 3.48
CA VAL A 234 7.41 -15.43 4.23
C VAL A 234 7.40 -16.27 5.51
N ASP A 235 8.50 -16.98 5.77
CA ASP A 235 8.67 -17.79 6.96
C ASP A 235 8.81 -16.95 8.25
N GLU A 236 8.96 -17.62 9.40
CA GLU A 236 9.12 -16.93 10.69
C GLU A 236 10.40 -16.09 10.78
N GLN A 237 11.40 -16.40 9.94
CA GLN A 237 12.67 -15.69 9.86
C GLN A 237 12.59 -14.47 8.94
N GLY A 238 11.42 -14.20 8.35
CA GLY A 238 11.25 -13.11 7.41
C GLY A 238 11.72 -13.46 5.99
N SER A 239 12.14 -14.69 5.70
CA SER A 239 12.63 -15.11 4.39
C SER A 239 11.51 -15.59 3.47
N LEU A 240 11.60 -15.24 2.19
CA LEU A 240 10.64 -15.66 1.18
C LEU A 240 10.90 -17.12 0.81
N GLN A 241 9.89 -17.96 0.92
CA GLN A 241 10.01 -19.40 0.70
C GLN A 241 8.94 -19.90 -0.28
N PRO A 242 9.23 -20.94 -1.07
CA PRO A 242 8.23 -21.55 -1.94
C PRO A 242 7.17 -22.29 -1.11
N ILE A 243 5.91 -22.13 -1.50
CA ILE A 243 4.77 -22.87 -0.99
C ILE A 243 4.80 -24.27 -1.60
N ASN A 244 4.76 -25.27 -0.74
CA ASN A 244 4.70 -26.68 -1.10
C ASN A 244 3.34 -27.05 -1.70
N SER A 245 3.27 -27.13 -3.03
CA SER A 245 2.05 -27.49 -3.76
C SER A 245 1.62 -28.94 -3.57
N SER A 246 2.49 -29.83 -3.07
CA SER A 246 2.12 -31.23 -2.81
C SER A 246 1.13 -31.40 -1.65
N LEU A 247 0.95 -30.36 -0.83
CA LEU A 247 -0.05 -30.32 0.23
C LEU A 247 -1.47 -30.03 -0.29
N LEU A 248 -1.61 -29.69 -1.57
CA LEU A 248 -2.89 -29.34 -2.19
C LEU A 248 -3.40 -30.50 -3.06
N SER A 249 -4.63 -30.37 -3.57
CA SER A 249 -5.20 -31.36 -4.48
C SER A 249 -4.25 -31.63 -5.67
N PRO A 250 -4.11 -32.88 -6.15
CA PRO A 250 -3.33 -33.20 -7.36
C PRO A 250 -3.80 -32.48 -8.61
N THR A 251 -5.04 -31.98 -8.61
CA THR A 251 -5.61 -31.19 -9.71
C THR A 251 -5.15 -29.73 -9.71
N THR A 252 -4.57 -29.25 -8.61
CA THR A 252 -4.07 -27.88 -8.46
C THR A 252 -2.68 -27.81 -9.07
N THR A 253 -2.50 -26.90 -10.02
CA THR A 253 -1.21 -26.65 -10.66
C THR A 253 -0.56 -25.42 -10.06
N CYS A 254 0.77 -25.41 -9.98
CA CYS A 254 1.55 -24.32 -9.41
C CYS A 254 2.67 -23.93 -10.37
N LYS A 255 2.83 -22.63 -10.60
CA LYS A 255 3.94 -22.05 -11.36
C LYS A 255 4.60 -20.95 -10.55
N THR A 256 5.93 -20.99 -10.43
CA THR A 256 6.70 -19.87 -9.86
C THR A 256 6.81 -18.76 -10.90
N CYS A 257 6.53 -17.54 -10.47
CA CYS A 257 6.58 -16.32 -11.25
C CYS A 257 7.62 -15.36 -10.67
N VAL A 258 8.16 -14.52 -11.54
CA VAL A 258 9.06 -13.40 -11.21
C VAL A 258 8.39 -12.11 -11.69
N PRO A 259 8.72 -10.95 -11.09
CA PRO A 259 8.14 -9.70 -11.53
C PRO A 259 8.71 -9.31 -12.90
N GLU A 260 7.89 -8.66 -13.72
CA GLU A 260 8.32 -7.97 -14.93
C GLU A 260 8.92 -6.64 -14.51
N ILE A 261 10.20 -6.41 -14.84
CA ILE A 261 10.93 -5.23 -14.40
C ILE A 261 11.36 -4.41 -15.61
N ASN A 262 11.03 -3.13 -15.59
CA ASN A 262 11.50 -2.12 -16.53
C ASN A 262 12.32 -1.07 -15.77
N CYS A 263 13.44 -0.63 -16.35
CA CYS A 263 14.32 0.36 -15.75
C CYS A 263 14.70 1.39 -16.81
N LEU A 264 14.48 2.67 -16.48
CA LEU A 264 14.81 3.80 -17.33
C LEU A 264 15.51 4.87 -16.49
N GLU A 265 16.61 5.40 -16.99
CA GLU A 265 17.21 6.61 -16.44
C GLU A 265 16.46 7.83 -17.00
N LYS A 266 16.03 8.73 -16.12
CA LYS A 266 15.32 9.95 -16.53
C LYS A 266 15.59 11.12 -15.61
N LEU A 267 15.37 12.33 -16.12
CA LEU A 267 15.46 13.55 -15.35
C LEU A 267 14.17 13.75 -14.55
N VAL A 268 14.27 13.83 -13.22
CA VAL A 268 13.13 14.08 -12.32
C VAL A 268 13.29 15.42 -11.61
N PRO A 269 12.20 16.07 -11.17
CA PRO A 269 12.30 17.28 -10.37
C PRO A 269 13.15 17.05 -9.11
N HIS A 270 13.92 18.07 -8.69
CA HIS A 270 14.63 18.01 -7.44
C HIS A 270 13.64 18.05 -6.27
N ILE A 271 13.53 16.93 -5.56
CA ILE A 271 12.52 16.74 -4.53
C ILE A 271 13.04 17.29 -3.19
N THR A 272 12.42 18.36 -2.68
CA THR A 272 12.77 18.98 -1.40
C THR A 272 11.70 18.73 -0.34
N LYS A 273 12.06 18.95 0.92
CA LYS A 273 11.14 18.77 2.03
C LYS A 273 10.02 19.83 1.94
N PRO A 274 8.75 19.41 1.95
CA PRO A 274 7.62 20.32 1.95
C PRO A 274 7.44 21.01 3.31
N ASP A 275 7.24 22.33 3.27
CA ASP A 275 7.04 23.19 4.44
C ASP A 275 5.56 23.59 4.64
N THR A 276 4.76 23.53 3.56
CA THR A 276 3.34 23.88 3.56
C THR A 276 2.49 22.70 3.11
N VAL A 277 1.20 22.71 3.44
CA VAL A 277 0.27 21.66 3.00
C VAL A 277 0.18 21.57 1.48
N GLU A 278 0.16 22.73 0.81
CA GLU A 278 0.20 22.83 -0.65
C GLU A 278 1.46 22.17 -1.21
N SER A 279 2.62 22.40 -0.60
CA SER A 279 3.88 21.78 -1.06
C SER A 279 3.91 20.25 -0.90
N TYR A 280 3.17 19.66 0.03
CA TYR A 280 2.99 18.20 0.10
C TYR A 280 2.17 17.66 -1.08
N LEU A 281 1.15 18.40 -1.52
CA LEU A 281 0.36 18.03 -2.70
C LEU A 281 1.18 18.20 -3.97
N ASP A 282 1.93 19.30 -4.10
CA ASP A 282 2.84 19.51 -5.22
C ASP A 282 3.89 18.40 -5.29
N LEU A 283 4.44 17.99 -4.14
CA LEU A 283 5.34 16.84 -4.05
C LEU A 283 4.69 15.54 -4.54
N TYR A 284 3.46 15.25 -4.08
CA TYR A 284 2.72 14.08 -4.52
C TYR A 284 2.46 14.10 -6.04
N GLU A 285 1.98 15.23 -6.59
CA GLU A 285 1.77 15.41 -8.02
C GLU A 285 3.08 15.25 -8.81
N GLN A 286 4.19 15.84 -8.35
CA GLN A 286 5.49 15.74 -9.01
C GLN A 286 6.01 14.30 -9.06
N ILE A 287 5.78 13.50 -8.01
CA ILE A 287 6.14 12.08 -8.03
C ILE A 287 5.26 11.35 -9.05
N GLY A 288 3.95 11.59 -9.06
CA GLY A 288 3.04 10.98 -10.03
C GLY A 288 3.38 11.33 -11.48
N GLU A 289 3.65 12.60 -11.76
CA GLU A 289 4.11 13.08 -13.06
C GLU A 289 5.46 12.45 -13.42
N ALA A 290 6.41 12.39 -12.48
CA ALA A 290 7.68 11.73 -12.71
C ALA A 290 7.46 10.25 -13.05
N LEU A 291 6.57 9.53 -12.37
CA LEU A 291 6.29 8.12 -12.66
C LEU A 291 5.63 7.89 -14.02
N LEU A 292 4.60 8.67 -14.37
CA LEU A 292 3.77 8.47 -15.55
C LEU A 292 4.30 9.15 -16.82
N SER A 293 5.19 10.14 -16.70
CA SER A 293 5.72 10.84 -17.86
C SER A 293 6.62 9.92 -18.69
N THR A 294 6.06 9.41 -19.78
CA THR A 294 6.74 8.63 -20.83
C THR A 294 7.15 9.48 -22.03
N SER A 295 6.86 10.78 -22.00
CA SER A 295 7.00 11.68 -23.15
C SER A 295 8.31 12.45 -23.08
N ASP A 296 9.17 12.28 -24.10
CA ASP A 296 10.34 13.14 -24.37
C ASP A 296 9.97 14.63 -24.57
N ASN A 297 8.69 14.91 -24.85
CA ASN A 297 8.16 16.26 -25.05
C ASN A 297 7.60 16.92 -23.76
N HIS A 298 7.70 16.27 -22.61
CA HIS A 298 7.30 16.92 -21.36
C HIS A 298 8.35 17.99 -21.02
N PRO A 299 7.98 19.24 -20.71
CA PRO A 299 8.95 20.27 -20.35
C PRO A 299 9.87 19.74 -19.26
N HIS A 300 11.17 19.61 -19.60
CA HIS A 300 12.16 19.15 -18.65
C HIS A 300 12.10 20.05 -17.40
N PRO A 301 12.05 19.46 -16.19
CA PRO A 301 12.10 20.26 -14.98
C PRO A 301 13.38 21.09 -15.00
N LYS A 302 13.26 22.41 -14.93
CA LYS A 302 14.41 23.30 -14.83
C LYS A 302 15.15 22.95 -13.53
N GLY A 303 16.39 22.47 -13.64
CA GLY A 303 17.16 22.00 -12.48
C GLY A 303 16.78 20.60 -12.00
N GLY A 304 16.25 19.74 -12.87
CA GLY A 304 16.02 18.33 -12.55
C GLY A 304 17.30 17.57 -12.24
N ILE A 305 17.16 16.47 -11.51
CA ILE A 305 18.24 15.54 -11.16
C ILE A 305 18.08 14.25 -11.96
N THR A 306 19.20 13.62 -12.29
CA THR A 306 19.19 12.29 -12.92
C THR A 306 18.76 11.24 -11.89
N ALA A 307 17.76 10.44 -12.22
CA ALA A 307 17.28 9.36 -11.36
C ALA A 307 16.97 8.09 -12.15
N ASN A 308 17.13 6.96 -11.49
CA ASN A 308 16.68 5.67 -12.00
C ASN A 308 15.21 5.49 -11.66
N SER A 309 14.39 5.38 -12.70
CA SER A 309 12.98 5.02 -12.61
C SER A 309 12.83 3.53 -12.88
N ILE A 310 12.39 2.78 -11.87
CA ILE A 310 12.19 1.33 -11.99
C ILE A 310 10.71 1.05 -11.81
N GLU A 311 10.10 0.37 -12.78
CA GLU A 311 8.76 -0.17 -12.68
C GLU A 311 8.86 -1.68 -12.56
N ALA A 312 8.21 -2.28 -11.56
CA ALA A 312 8.16 -3.71 -11.39
C ALA A 312 6.72 -4.18 -11.15
N VAL A 313 6.21 -5.02 -12.04
CA VAL A 313 4.86 -5.58 -12.01
C VAL A 313 4.93 -7.05 -11.58
N GLY A 314 4.18 -7.43 -10.55
CA GLY A 314 4.23 -8.76 -9.97
C GLY A 314 3.30 -8.92 -8.78
N PHE A 315 3.76 -9.63 -7.74
CA PHE A 315 3.05 -9.71 -6.47
C PHE A 315 4.07 -9.70 -5.33
N PHE A 316 4.06 -8.63 -4.54
CA PHE A 316 5.13 -8.33 -3.60
C PHE A 316 4.65 -8.49 -2.15
N HIS A 317 5.37 -9.31 -1.38
CA HIS A 317 5.07 -9.49 0.03
C HIS A 317 5.46 -8.22 0.82
N PRO A 318 4.60 -7.71 1.72
CA PRO A 318 4.84 -6.45 2.43
C PRO A 318 6.13 -6.43 3.26
N THR A 319 6.49 -7.54 3.93
CA THR A 319 7.77 -7.68 4.64
C THR A 319 8.97 -7.47 3.71
N LYS A 320 8.90 -8.00 2.48
CA LYS A 320 9.98 -7.88 1.50
C LYS A 320 10.06 -6.47 0.92
N LEU A 321 8.94 -5.75 0.84
CA LEU A 321 8.94 -4.33 0.49
C LEU A 321 9.57 -3.47 1.57
N ALA A 322 9.36 -3.79 2.85
CA ALA A 322 10.05 -3.12 3.95
C ALA A 322 11.57 -3.37 3.89
N GLU A 323 12.01 -4.61 3.69
CA GLU A 323 13.44 -4.94 3.51
C GLU A 323 14.06 -4.21 2.31
N LEU A 324 13.36 -4.17 1.17
CA LEU A 324 13.77 -3.40 0.00
C LEU A 324 13.95 -1.92 0.35
N THR A 325 12.98 -1.34 1.08
CA THR A 325 13.01 0.06 1.50
C THR A 325 14.25 0.36 2.32
N GLU A 326 14.54 -0.46 3.34
CA GLU A 326 15.75 -0.32 4.15
C GLU A 326 17.03 -0.40 3.30
N LYS A 327 17.08 -1.33 2.35
CA LYS A 327 18.24 -1.50 1.48
C LYS A 327 18.46 -0.31 0.57
N VAL A 328 17.42 0.22 -0.09
CA VAL A 328 17.58 1.38 -0.98
C VAL A 328 17.90 2.66 -0.21
N LEU A 329 17.40 2.80 1.03
CA LEU A 329 17.74 3.94 1.89
C LEU A 329 19.23 4.04 2.21
N LYS A 330 19.91 2.89 2.35
CA LYS A 330 21.37 2.83 2.59
C LYS A 330 22.20 3.16 1.35
N ILE A 331 21.60 3.09 0.16
CA ILE A 331 22.30 3.21 -1.12
C ILE A 331 22.03 4.57 -1.78
N TYR A 332 20.82 5.12 -1.60
CA TYR A 332 20.35 6.31 -2.31
C TYR A 332 20.02 7.49 -1.41
N ARG A 333 20.44 8.68 -1.84
CA ARG A 333 20.15 9.96 -1.17
C ARG A 333 18.70 10.41 -1.33
N ILE A 334 18.09 10.13 -2.48
CA ILE A 334 16.66 10.35 -2.73
C ILE A 334 16.02 9.03 -3.11
N VAL A 335 14.96 8.67 -2.38
CA VAL A 335 14.21 7.44 -2.57
C VAL A 335 12.72 7.78 -2.63
N SER A 336 12.04 7.34 -3.69
CA SER A 336 10.59 7.23 -3.73
C SER A 336 10.21 5.80 -4.08
N ILE A 337 9.29 5.21 -3.33
CA ILE A 337 8.74 3.87 -3.53
C ILE A 337 7.22 4.00 -3.53
N THR A 338 6.59 3.76 -4.68
CA THR A 338 5.14 3.75 -4.82
C THR A 338 4.65 2.34 -5.04
N GLY A 339 3.86 1.80 -4.12
CA GLY A 339 3.21 0.50 -4.24
C GLY A 339 1.75 0.63 -4.64
N HIS A 340 1.35 -0.07 -5.69
CA HIS A 340 -0.03 -0.13 -6.18
C HIS A 340 -0.70 -1.39 -5.69
N THR A 341 -1.90 -1.23 -5.14
CA THR A 341 -2.71 -2.36 -4.70
C THR A 341 -3.31 -3.09 -5.90
N ALA A 342 -3.32 -4.41 -5.85
CA ALA A 342 -3.97 -5.25 -6.84
C ALA A 342 -5.45 -4.86 -7.02
N ARG A 343 -5.91 -4.76 -8.26
CA ARG A 343 -7.31 -4.40 -8.58
C ARG A 343 -8.34 -5.38 -8.04
N SER A 344 -7.94 -6.63 -7.83
CA SER A 344 -8.78 -7.69 -7.26
C SER A 344 -8.76 -7.72 -5.73
N ALA A 345 -8.05 -6.79 -5.07
CA ALA A 345 -7.90 -6.82 -3.63
C ALA A 345 -9.25 -6.52 -2.98
N PRO A 346 -9.70 -7.33 -2.02
CA PRO A 346 -10.92 -7.04 -1.29
C PRO A 346 -10.76 -5.85 -0.35
N PHE A 347 -9.53 -5.34 -0.13
CA PHE A 347 -9.24 -4.09 0.57
C PHE A 347 -7.78 -3.68 0.31
N SER A 348 -7.49 -2.39 0.41
CA SER A 348 -6.16 -1.79 0.19
C SER A 348 -5.23 -1.80 1.39
N PHE A 349 -5.76 -1.67 2.61
CA PHE A 349 -4.94 -1.63 3.81
C PHE A 349 -5.65 -2.20 5.03
N LEU A 350 -4.84 -2.70 5.96
CA LEU A 350 -5.28 -3.25 7.22
C LEU A 350 -5.47 -2.17 8.29
N THR A 351 -6.48 -2.37 9.13
CA THR A 351 -6.61 -1.56 10.35
C THR A 351 -5.65 -2.00 11.43
N LEU A 352 -5.37 -1.07 12.35
CA LEU A 352 -4.64 -1.37 13.58
C LEU A 352 -5.24 -2.54 14.38
N LYS A 353 -6.57 -2.71 14.33
CA LYS A 353 -7.22 -3.85 14.98
C LYS A 353 -6.89 -5.19 14.32
N GLN A 354 -6.70 -5.21 13.00
CA GLN A 354 -6.33 -6.42 12.28
C GLN A 354 -4.86 -6.75 12.50
N THR A 355 -3.98 -5.74 12.48
CA THR A 355 -2.55 -5.95 12.67
C THR A 355 -2.15 -6.26 14.11
N ASN A 356 -2.91 -5.79 15.12
CA ASN A 356 -2.66 -6.09 16.54
C ASN A 356 -3.28 -7.41 17.05
N ARG A 357 -4.01 -8.17 16.22
CA ARG A 357 -4.52 -9.49 16.64
C ARG A 357 -3.41 -10.52 16.88
N THR A 358 -2.19 -10.20 16.47
CA THR A 358 -0.98 -11.02 16.61
C THR A 358 -0.47 -11.18 18.03
N THR A 359 -0.82 -10.29 18.97
CA THR A 359 -0.11 -10.20 20.25
C THR A 359 -0.75 -10.91 21.45
N HIS A 360 -1.81 -11.70 21.28
CA HIS A 360 -2.47 -12.36 22.42
C HIS A 360 -2.08 -13.84 22.59
N GLN A 361 -1.00 -14.06 23.36
CA GLN A 361 -0.89 -15.21 24.28
C GLN A 361 -1.79 -14.98 25.54
N PRO A 362 -2.10 -16.03 26.31
CA PRO A 362 -3.37 -16.18 27.02
C PRO A 362 -3.43 -15.31 28.28
N VAL A 363 -4.41 -14.40 28.33
CA VAL A 363 -4.91 -13.90 29.61
C VAL A 363 -6.23 -14.60 29.86
N ASP A 364 -6.32 -15.29 31.00
CA ASP A 364 -7.56 -15.88 31.51
C ASP A 364 -8.70 -14.86 31.48
N PRO A 365 -9.96 -15.29 31.23
CA PRO A 365 -11.08 -14.39 31.13
C PRO A 365 -11.40 -13.80 32.52
N SER A 366 -10.78 -12.68 32.86
CA SER A 366 -11.25 -11.85 33.98
C SER A 366 -12.62 -11.24 33.62
N PRO A 367 -13.54 -11.10 34.59
CA PRO A 367 -14.92 -10.73 34.30
C PRO A 367 -15.00 -9.31 33.76
N ALA A 368 -15.60 -9.20 32.57
CA ALA A 368 -15.75 -7.96 31.81
C ALA A 368 -16.38 -6.83 32.63
N LYS A 369 -15.60 -5.80 32.96
CA LYS A 369 -16.14 -4.50 33.38
C LYS A 369 -16.77 -3.83 32.15
N LYS A 370 -18.08 -3.58 32.21
CA LYS A 370 -18.86 -2.89 31.18
C LYS A 370 -18.29 -1.48 30.94
N ALA A 371 -17.48 -1.31 29.91
CA ALA A 371 -17.04 0.00 29.46
C ALA A 371 -18.24 0.78 28.88
N LYS A 372 -18.51 1.97 29.43
CA LYS A 372 -19.55 2.89 28.95
C LYS A 372 -19.31 3.22 27.47
N LYS A 373 -20.32 2.97 26.62
CA LYS A 373 -20.36 3.44 25.23
C LYS A 373 -20.34 4.97 25.22
N VAL A 374 -19.17 5.56 24.97
CA VAL A 374 -19.06 6.97 24.58
C VAL A 374 -19.63 7.10 23.16
N LYS A 375 -20.68 7.90 23.01
CA LYS A 375 -21.36 8.19 21.76
C LYS A 375 -20.43 9.09 20.92
N LYS A 376 -19.51 8.49 20.15
CA LYS A 376 -18.66 9.23 19.19
C LYS A 376 -19.54 9.90 18.13
N GLY A 377 -19.36 11.21 17.96
CA GLY A 377 -20.02 12.01 16.93
C GLY A 377 -19.77 11.47 15.52
N LYS A 378 -20.68 11.81 14.60
CA LYS A 378 -20.77 11.35 13.20
C LYS A 378 -19.57 11.70 12.28
N GLY A 379 -18.40 12.05 12.81
CA GLY A 379 -17.21 12.45 12.05
C GLY A 379 -15.99 11.51 12.17
N ALA A 380 -16.10 10.39 12.87
CA ALA A 380 -14.97 9.49 13.10
C ALA A 380 -14.97 8.32 12.10
N MET A 381 -14.07 8.39 11.11
CA MET A 381 -13.78 7.33 10.14
C MET A 381 -13.64 5.96 10.82
N LEU A 382 -14.51 5.03 10.44
CA LEU A 382 -14.54 3.66 10.94
C LEU A 382 -14.15 2.69 9.81
N GLY A 383 -12.90 2.28 9.81
CA GLY A 383 -12.48 0.95 9.39
C GLY A 383 -11.89 0.78 7.98
N PRO A 384 -11.34 -0.42 7.70
CA PRO A 384 -10.66 -0.81 6.45
C PRO A 384 -11.66 -0.99 5.29
N GLU A 385 -12.94 -0.83 5.59
CA GLU A 385 -14.01 -1.17 4.67
C GLU A 385 -14.11 -0.23 3.48
N ARG A 386 -13.60 1.02 3.57
CA ARG A 386 -13.54 1.90 2.37
C ARG A 386 -12.78 1.24 1.24
N ALA A 387 -11.82 0.39 1.54
CA ALA A 387 -10.88 -0.08 0.56
C ALA A 387 -11.40 -1.25 -0.32
N VAL A 388 -12.57 -1.81 0.01
CA VAL A 388 -13.20 -2.91 -0.77
C VAL A 388 -13.77 -2.42 -2.11
N ASP A 389 -14.13 -1.13 -2.18
CA ASP A 389 -14.74 -0.49 -3.36
C ASP A 389 -14.31 0.97 -3.55
N ALA A 390 -13.31 1.47 -2.82
CA ALA A 390 -12.81 2.82 -3.07
C ALA A 390 -12.05 2.94 -4.41
N GLY A 391 -11.89 1.85 -5.15
CA GLY A 391 -11.16 1.82 -6.40
C GLY A 391 -9.67 1.56 -6.19
N PRO A 392 -8.83 1.84 -7.19
CA PRO A 392 -7.39 1.67 -7.06
C PRO A 392 -6.85 2.50 -5.89
N SER A 393 -5.76 2.03 -5.33
CA SER A 393 -5.11 2.66 -4.19
C SER A 393 -3.62 2.41 -4.25
N SER A 394 -2.87 3.45 -3.95
CA SER A 394 -1.43 3.39 -3.82
C SER A 394 -0.98 3.88 -2.46
N TRP A 395 0.24 3.51 -2.12
CA TRP A 395 1.01 4.13 -1.05
C TRP A 395 2.36 4.55 -1.62
N THR A 396 2.84 5.73 -1.23
CA THR A 396 4.12 6.26 -1.69
C THR A 396 4.97 6.63 -0.49
N PHE A 397 6.05 5.90 -0.28
CA PHE A 397 7.11 6.24 0.68
C PHE A 397 8.15 7.11 -0.02
N VAL A 398 8.55 8.21 0.62
CA VAL A 398 9.56 9.14 0.13
C VAL A 398 10.56 9.39 1.24
N ALA A 399 11.85 9.28 0.94
CA ALA A 399 12.92 9.75 1.80
C ALA A 399 13.80 10.71 1.03
N LEU A 400 13.91 11.93 1.57
CA LEU A 400 14.58 13.05 0.91
C LEU A 400 16.00 13.18 1.42
N GLU A 401 16.78 14.05 0.81
CA GLU A 401 18.13 14.38 1.24
C GLU A 401 18.13 15.03 2.64
N GLU A 402 19.23 14.85 3.38
CA GLU A 402 19.44 15.58 4.63
C GLU A 402 19.54 17.07 4.34
N ALA A 403 18.81 17.89 5.09
CA ALA A 403 18.98 19.34 5.00
C ALA A 403 20.35 19.67 5.58
N GLU A 404 21.28 20.15 4.75
CA GLU A 404 22.49 20.80 5.25
C GLU A 404 22.07 21.98 6.14
N GLU A 405 22.50 21.98 7.41
CA GLU A 405 22.38 23.17 8.24
C GLU A 405 23.11 24.30 7.51
N ALA A 406 22.37 25.37 7.19
CA ALA A 406 22.96 26.58 6.65
C ALA A 406 24.12 26.99 7.57
N PRO A 407 25.32 27.30 7.06
CA PRO A 407 26.45 27.62 7.90
C PRO A 407 26.07 28.79 8.79
N ALA A 408 26.07 28.54 10.11
CA ALA A 408 25.84 29.57 11.09
C ALA A 408 26.88 30.67 10.83
N CYS A 409 26.41 31.84 10.36
CA CYS A 409 27.25 33.02 10.26
C CYS A 409 27.89 33.25 11.63
N SER A 410 29.19 32.99 11.72
CA SER A 410 30.02 33.33 12.86
C SER A 410 30.08 34.86 12.96
N SER A 411 29.22 35.46 13.77
CA SER A 411 29.42 36.85 14.21
C SER A 411 30.29 36.84 15.47
N ASP A 412 31.56 37.16 15.29
CA ASP A 412 32.46 37.50 16.40
C ASP A 412 31.99 38.78 17.12
N PRO A 413 32.28 38.92 18.43
CA PRO A 413 31.69 39.95 19.28
C PRO A 413 32.54 41.22 19.28
N SER A 414 31.93 42.39 19.10
CA SER A 414 32.56 43.64 19.55
C SER A 414 31.56 44.67 20.08
N SER A 415 31.83 45.05 21.33
CA SER A 415 31.51 46.30 22.03
C SER A 415 30.04 46.72 22.23
N VAL A 416 29.59 46.53 23.48
CA VAL A 416 28.60 47.36 24.18
C VAL A 416 29.24 48.74 24.51
N PRO A 417 28.47 49.82 24.76
CA PRO A 417 27.83 49.98 26.08
C PRO A 417 26.35 50.43 26.04
N ASP A 418 25.63 49.93 27.03
CA ASP A 418 24.29 50.30 27.49
C ASP A 418 24.20 51.80 27.89
N PRO A 419 22.98 52.38 27.92
CA PRO A 419 22.26 52.43 29.19
C PRO A 419 20.76 52.10 29.09
N SER A 420 20.31 51.37 30.11
CA SER A 420 18.94 50.99 30.48
C SER A 420 18.18 52.14 31.19
N PRO A 421 16.99 51.94 31.80
CA PRO A 421 15.86 51.04 31.50
C PRO A 421 14.52 51.80 31.44
N SER A 422 13.49 51.24 30.83
CA SER A 422 12.10 51.53 31.23
C SER A 422 11.20 50.33 30.95
N ALA A 423 10.69 49.79 32.05
CA ALA A 423 9.74 48.70 32.11
C ALA A 423 8.38 49.11 31.54
N LEU A 424 7.70 48.16 30.87
CA LEU A 424 6.28 47.91 31.07
C LEU A 424 5.94 46.54 30.47
N ALA A 425 5.66 45.59 31.35
CA ALA A 425 5.07 44.32 31.04
C ALA A 425 3.61 44.53 30.59
N VAL A 426 3.25 44.03 29.41
CA VAL A 426 1.86 43.75 29.06
C VAL A 426 1.81 42.35 28.47
N LEU A 427 1.29 41.43 29.28
CA LEU A 427 0.71 40.16 28.88
C LEU A 427 -0.35 40.41 27.81
N ALA A 428 -0.18 39.86 26.62
CA ALA A 428 -1.25 39.73 25.65
C ALA A 428 -1.09 38.42 24.88
N SER A 429 -1.82 37.40 25.33
CA SER A 429 -2.25 36.29 24.50
C SER A 429 -3.03 36.80 23.29
N PRO A 430 -2.97 36.10 22.14
CA PRO A 430 -4.15 35.91 21.31
C PRO A 430 -4.42 34.42 21.21
N GLN A 431 -5.41 33.90 21.93
CA GLN A 431 -6.75 33.66 21.36
C GLN A 431 -6.69 33.15 19.91
N ILE A 432 -6.77 31.82 19.83
CA ILE A 432 -7.11 31.05 18.64
C ILE A 432 -8.45 31.58 18.12
N SER A 433 -8.41 32.33 17.02
CA SER A 433 -9.59 32.60 16.21
C SER A 433 -9.88 31.35 15.38
N LEU A 434 -10.92 30.63 15.78
CA LEU A 434 -11.67 29.75 14.89
C LEU A 434 -12.29 30.62 13.79
N ASP A 435 -11.96 30.37 12.52
CA ASP A 435 -12.97 30.18 11.48
C ASP A 435 -12.38 29.79 10.11
N ALA A 436 -13.10 28.84 9.49
CA ALA A 436 -13.19 28.52 8.05
C ALA A 436 -11.96 27.96 7.29
N SER A 437 -11.91 26.63 7.16
CA SER A 437 -12.05 25.92 5.86
C SER A 437 -11.82 24.41 6.07
N THR A 438 -12.91 23.67 6.23
CA THR A 438 -12.93 22.21 6.12
C THR A 438 -12.76 21.82 4.66
N ASP A 439 -11.60 21.28 4.28
CA ASP A 439 -11.49 20.31 3.17
C ASP A 439 -10.09 19.69 2.96
N LEU A 440 -9.10 20.01 3.79
CA LEU A 440 -7.87 19.20 3.90
C LEU A 440 -7.94 18.34 5.17
N VAL A 441 -8.15 17.04 4.99
CA VAL A 441 -7.88 16.08 6.07
C VAL A 441 -6.41 15.69 5.98
N VAL A 442 -5.49 16.67 6.09
CA VAL A 442 -4.12 16.39 6.51
C VAL A 442 -4.20 16.01 7.96
N ARG A 443 -4.62 14.77 8.22
CA ARG A 443 -4.49 14.18 9.55
C ARG A 443 -3.05 13.72 9.68
N LYS A 444 -2.18 14.69 9.97
CA LYS A 444 -0.87 14.40 10.57
C LYS A 444 -1.17 13.54 11.80
N ARG A 445 -0.87 12.24 11.73
CA ARG A 445 -1.16 11.33 12.84
C ARG A 445 -0.37 11.82 14.05
N HIS A 446 -1.06 12.10 15.15
CA HIS A 446 -0.43 12.61 16.37
C HIS A 446 0.63 11.62 16.87
N ARG A 447 1.83 12.13 17.13
CA ARG A 447 2.98 11.45 17.72
C ARG A 447 2.58 10.88 19.10
N PRO A 448 2.61 9.56 19.35
CA PRO A 448 2.67 9.06 20.72
C PRO A 448 4.13 9.18 21.16
N ASP A 449 4.36 10.06 22.13
CA ASP A 449 5.58 10.22 22.91
C ASP A 449 6.86 10.47 22.13
N ASN A 450 7.20 11.76 22.04
CA ASN A 450 8.57 12.16 21.83
C ASN A 450 9.33 11.82 23.10
N ASP A 451 10.18 10.80 23.07
CA ASP A 451 11.11 10.52 24.16
C ASP A 451 12.11 11.68 24.21
N PRO A 452 12.08 12.58 25.21
CA PRO A 452 12.88 13.80 25.22
C PRO A 452 14.39 13.55 25.38
N SER A 453 14.80 12.27 25.45
CA SER A 453 16.18 11.82 25.55
C SER A 453 16.90 11.69 24.19
N SER A 454 16.19 11.72 23.04
CA SER A 454 16.78 11.52 21.70
C SER A 454 17.14 12.81 20.93
N ASP A 455 16.81 13.99 21.48
CA ASP A 455 17.07 15.31 20.85
C ASP A 455 18.44 15.93 21.25
N LEU A 456 19.30 15.18 21.95
CA LEU A 456 20.60 15.69 22.45
C LEU A 456 21.80 15.47 21.51
N THR A 457 21.60 14.84 20.36
CA THR A 457 22.65 14.68 19.35
C THR A 457 22.27 15.51 18.14
N GLY A 458 22.96 16.62 17.88
CA GLY A 458 22.81 17.48 16.68
C GLY A 458 23.21 16.78 15.38
N ILE A 459 22.83 15.51 15.21
CA ILE A 459 23.07 14.71 14.02
C ILE A 459 21.87 14.97 13.09
N PRO A 460 22.11 15.45 11.85
CA PRO A 460 21.03 15.64 10.88
C PRO A 460 20.31 14.31 10.66
N LYS A 461 18.98 14.32 10.78
CA LYS A 461 18.14 13.14 10.54
C LYS A 461 17.46 13.28 9.18
N ARG A 462 17.52 12.23 8.38
CA ARG A 462 16.90 12.20 7.05
C ARG A 462 15.37 12.20 7.14
N PRO A 463 14.66 13.16 6.51
CA PRO A 463 13.19 13.20 6.57
C PRO A 463 12.56 12.14 5.67
N TRP A 464 11.46 11.56 6.14
CA TRP A 464 10.61 10.65 5.36
C TRP A 464 9.14 11.09 5.37
N ILE A 465 8.42 10.73 4.31
CA ILE A 465 7.01 11.03 4.09
C ILE A 465 6.34 9.77 3.51
N ILE A 466 5.13 9.46 3.96
CA ILE A 466 4.28 8.44 3.37
C ILE A 466 2.95 9.08 2.98
N PHE A 467 2.60 8.90 1.71
CA PHE A 467 1.30 9.19 1.15
C PHE A 467 0.50 7.88 1.06
N GLU A 468 -0.74 7.86 1.53
CA GLU A 468 -1.69 6.77 1.30
C GLU A 468 -2.87 7.36 0.52
N SER A 469 -3.11 6.88 -0.70
CA SER A 469 -4.16 7.35 -1.59
C SER A 469 -5.17 6.24 -1.86
N VAL A 470 -6.45 6.60 -1.93
CA VAL A 470 -7.53 5.65 -2.18
C VAL A 470 -8.57 6.29 -3.09
N GLY A 471 -8.83 5.74 -4.27
CA GLY A 471 -9.76 6.38 -5.19
C GLY A 471 -9.48 6.10 -6.66
N ALA A 472 -10.52 6.20 -7.49
CA ALA A 472 -10.38 6.35 -8.95
C ALA A 472 -9.70 7.67 -9.39
N LEU A 473 -9.31 8.53 -8.45
CA LEU A 473 -8.62 9.81 -8.66
C LEU A 473 -7.20 9.78 -8.10
N ASP A 474 -6.68 8.58 -7.81
CA ASP A 474 -5.28 8.40 -7.48
C ASP A 474 -4.43 8.70 -8.73
N THR A 475 -3.65 9.79 -8.69
CA THR A 475 -2.78 10.22 -9.80
C THR A 475 -1.63 9.26 -10.07
N HIS A 476 -1.39 8.29 -9.19
CA HIS A 476 -0.34 7.31 -9.38
C HIS A 476 -0.86 6.03 -10.08
N CYS A 477 -2.18 5.80 -10.18
CA CYS A 477 -2.79 4.56 -10.65
C CYS A 477 -3.47 4.62 -12.03
#